data_AF-A0ABD2Z0H2-F1
#
_entry.id   AF-A0ABD2Z0H2-F1
#
_cell.length_a   1.000
_cell.length_b   1.000
_cell.length_c   1.000
_cell.angle_alpha   90.00
_cell.angle_beta   90.00
_cell.angle_gamma   90.00
#
_symmetry.space_group_name_H-M   'P 1'
#
loop_
_entity.id
_entity.type
_entity.pdbx_description
1 polymer ?
#
loop_
_entity_poly.entity_id
_entity_poly.type
_entity_poly.pdbx_seq_one_letter_code
_entity_poly.pdbx_strand_id
1 'polypeptide(L)'
;MENGIPSEPNVDDSVSGEVRNEKSEIQVTVIATATRNSFAIRKKDRLKTILSKQLNATQIEELEKEVSEMEIRNALFAMKEGKSPGPDGFTVDFYTRNWESLYSTLAAFAALNA
;
A
#
# COMPACT_ATOMS: atom_id res chain seq x y z
N MET A 1 50.75 64.33 -8.54
CA MET A 1 50.33 62.93 -8.38
C MET A 1 48.86 62.92 -8.79
N GLU A 2 48.58 63.03 -10.09
CA GLU A 2 48.43 61.90 -11.03
C GLU A 2 47.41 60.87 -10.52
N ASN A 3 46.39 60.43 -11.25
CA ASN A 3 45.54 60.88 -12.37
C ASN A 3 44.54 59.71 -12.55
N GLY A 4 43.35 59.97 -13.13
CA GLY A 4 42.66 58.93 -13.90
C GLY A 4 41.15 58.82 -13.69
N ILE A 5 40.38 59.63 -14.42
CA ILE A 5 39.02 59.26 -14.87
C ILE A 5 39.17 58.65 -16.27
N PRO A 6 38.35 57.66 -16.68
CA PRO A 6 37.57 57.93 -17.90
C PRO A 6 36.13 57.33 -17.95
N SER A 7 35.21 58.16 -18.48
CA SER A 7 34.11 57.85 -19.44
C SER A 7 32.85 57.09 -18.96
N GLU A 8 31.67 57.72 -18.80
CA GLU A 8 30.59 58.02 -19.80
C GLU A 8 29.82 56.77 -20.33
N PRO A 9 28.55 56.85 -20.83
CA PRO A 9 27.54 57.93 -20.78
C PRO A 9 26.06 57.47 -20.60
N ASN A 10 25.18 58.47 -20.60
CA ASN A 10 23.85 58.57 -21.21
C ASN A 10 22.60 57.95 -20.55
N VAL A 11 21.73 58.88 -20.12
CA VAL A 11 20.32 58.70 -19.79
C VAL A 11 19.54 59.04 -21.06
N ASP A 12 18.89 58.04 -21.67
CA ASP A 12 17.69 58.26 -22.48
C ASP A 12 16.95 56.92 -22.58
N ASP A 13 15.76 56.82 -21.99
CA ASP A 13 14.56 57.08 -22.78
C ASP A 13 13.32 56.88 -21.91
N SER A 14 12.39 57.80 -22.11
CA SER A 14 11.05 57.77 -21.54
C SER A 14 10.28 56.57 -22.08
N VAL A 15 9.31 56.05 -21.31
CA VAL A 15 7.90 55.89 -21.73
C VAL A 15 7.13 54.99 -20.74
N SER A 16 6.29 55.70 -19.98
CA SER A 16 4.88 55.42 -19.66
C SER A 16 4.28 54.09 -20.15
N GLY A 17 3.67 53.33 -19.23
CA GLY A 17 2.77 52.25 -19.61
C GLY A 17 2.31 51.37 -18.46
N GLU A 18 1.51 51.92 -17.55
CA GLU A 18 0.72 51.10 -16.63
C GLU A 18 -0.55 50.63 -17.35
N VAL A 19 -0.64 49.34 -17.68
CA VAL A 19 -1.92 48.71 -18.08
C VAL A 19 -2.09 47.44 -17.26
N ARG A 20 -2.97 47.55 -16.26
CA ARG A 20 -3.58 46.43 -15.56
C ARG A 20 -4.60 45.76 -16.49
N ASN A 21 -4.64 44.44 -16.49
CA ASN A 21 -5.82 43.68 -16.89
C ASN A 21 -5.96 42.41 -16.03
N GLU A 22 -6.77 42.54 -14.97
CA GLU A 22 -7.48 41.42 -14.36
C GLU A 22 -8.34 40.69 -15.39
N LYS A 23 -8.29 39.35 -15.38
CA LYS A 23 -9.43 38.42 -15.41
C LYS A 23 -8.87 36.99 -15.45
N SER A 24 -8.75 36.35 -14.29
CA SER A 24 -9.79 35.49 -13.69
C SER A 24 -10.09 34.24 -14.53
N GLU A 25 -9.35 33.17 -14.26
CA GLU A 25 -9.77 31.75 -14.19
C GLU A 25 -8.51 30.89 -14.21
N ILE A 26 -7.92 30.66 -13.04
CA ILE A 26 -6.89 29.63 -12.92
C ILE A 26 -7.57 28.31 -13.29
N GLN A 27 -7.06 27.64 -14.31
CA GLN A 27 -7.52 26.34 -14.77
C GLN A 27 -7.23 25.27 -13.70
N VAL A 28 -8.09 25.21 -12.66
CA VAL A 28 -7.95 24.25 -11.54
C VAL A 28 -8.05 22.79 -12.02
N THR A 29 -8.67 22.56 -13.18
CA THR A 29 -8.92 21.22 -13.75
C THR A 29 -7.63 20.46 -14.10
N VAL A 30 -6.58 21.15 -14.59
CA VAL A 30 -5.32 20.50 -15.00
C VAL A 30 -4.50 20.06 -13.78
N ILE A 31 -4.50 20.84 -12.70
CA ILE A 31 -3.78 20.51 -11.46
C ILE A 31 -4.47 19.36 -10.72
N ALA A 32 -5.81 19.33 -10.68
CA ALA A 32 -6.57 18.27 -10.03
C ALA A 32 -6.37 16.89 -10.69
N THR A 33 -6.26 16.83 -12.03
CA THR A 33 -5.97 15.57 -12.75
C THR A 33 -4.51 15.13 -12.58
N ALA A 34 -3.55 16.06 -12.65
CA ALA A 34 -2.14 15.75 -12.44
C ALA A 34 -1.83 15.29 -10.99
N THR A 35 -2.51 15.87 -10.00
CA THR A 35 -2.36 15.46 -8.59
C THR A 35 -3.03 14.13 -8.31
N ARG A 36 -4.26 13.86 -8.79
CA ARG A 36 -4.94 12.57 -8.54
C ARG A 36 -4.15 11.37 -9.07
N ASN A 37 -3.47 11.53 -10.19
CA ASN A 37 -2.65 10.47 -10.78
C ASN A 37 -1.28 10.33 -10.11
N SER A 38 -0.65 11.45 -9.71
CA SER A 38 0.67 11.43 -9.06
C SER A 38 0.67 10.89 -7.62
N PHE A 39 -0.42 11.03 -6.87
CA PHE A 39 -0.53 10.46 -5.51
C PHE A 39 -0.61 8.91 -5.51
N ALA A 40 -1.35 8.32 -6.46
CA ALA A 40 -1.50 6.87 -6.55
C ALA A 40 -0.20 6.17 -6.97
N ILE A 41 0.50 6.74 -7.96
CA ILE A 41 1.77 6.21 -8.48
C ILE A 41 2.85 6.24 -7.38
N ARG A 42 2.98 7.35 -6.64
CA ARG A 42 3.95 7.49 -5.55
C ARG A 42 3.72 6.51 -4.40
N LYS A 43 2.47 6.13 -4.11
CA LYS A 43 2.16 5.18 -3.02
C LYS A 43 2.64 3.76 -3.34
N LYS A 44 2.44 3.29 -4.58
CA LYS A 44 2.83 1.93 -5.00
C LYS A 44 4.34 1.73 -4.97
N ASP A 45 5.09 2.71 -5.46
CA ASP A 45 6.57 2.64 -5.47
C ASP A 45 7.15 2.70 -4.06
N ARG A 46 6.61 3.58 -3.20
CA ARG A 46 7.03 3.65 -1.79
C ARG A 46 6.69 2.37 -1.01
N LEU A 47 5.54 1.75 -1.30
CA LEU A 47 5.14 0.52 -0.64
C LEU A 47 6.09 -0.64 -0.99
N LYS A 48 6.56 -0.71 -2.24
CA LYS A 48 7.60 -1.68 -2.66
C LYS A 48 8.94 -1.45 -1.97
N THR A 49 9.28 -0.20 -1.67
CA THR A 49 10.50 0.12 -0.92
C THR A 49 10.39 -0.29 0.56
N ILE A 50 9.20 -0.17 1.16
CA ILE A 50 8.94 -0.54 2.56
C ILE A 50 8.77 -2.06 2.72
N LEU A 51 8.02 -2.69 1.81
CA LEU A 51 7.80 -4.13 1.75
C LEU A 51 8.88 -4.77 0.88
N SER A 52 10.08 -4.91 1.44
CA SER A 52 11.26 -5.44 0.75
C SER A 52 11.11 -6.91 0.32
N LYS A 53 10.22 -7.67 0.96
CA LYS A 53 9.91 -9.05 0.59
C LYS A 53 8.64 -9.06 -0.27
N GLN A 54 8.82 -9.39 -1.54
CA GLN A 54 7.71 -9.71 -2.44
C GLN A 54 7.55 -11.22 -2.52
N LEU A 55 6.31 -11.67 -2.63
CA LEU A 55 6.00 -13.07 -2.88
C LEU A 55 6.46 -13.45 -4.29
N ASN A 56 7.05 -14.63 -4.43
CA ASN A 56 7.30 -15.20 -5.75
C ASN A 56 5.99 -15.80 -6.32
N ALA A 57 6.01 -16.16 -7.61
CA ALA A 57 4.83 -16.70 -8.29
C ALA A 57 4.27 -17.97 -7.61
N THR A 58 5.15 -18.86 -7.14
CA THR A 58 4.75 -20.08 -6.43
C THR A 58 4.05 -19.76 -5.10
N GLN A 59 4.56 -18.81 -4.33
CA GLN A 59 3.94 -18.40 -3.07
C GLN A 59 2.57 -17.73 -3.28
N ILE A 60 2.43 -16.97 -4.37
CA ILE A 60 1.14 -16.38 -4.75
C ILE A 60 0.15 -17.51 -5.05
N GLU A 61 0.56 -18.47 -5.90
CA GLU A 61 -0.27 -19.62 -6.25
C GLU A 61 -0.64 -20.47 -5.02
N GLU A 62 0.29 -20.68 -4.08
CA GLU A 62 0.02 -21.40 -2.83
C GLU A 62 -0.99 -20.69 -1.94
N LEU A 63 -0.93 -19.35 -1.85
CA LEU A 63 -1.86 -18.57 -1.04
C LEU A 63 -3.25 -18.43 -1.67
N GLU A 64 -3.36 -18.63 -2.98
CA GLU A 64 -4.64 -18.62 -3.72
C GLU A 64 -5.34 -20.00 -3.70
N LYS A 65 -4.64 -21.07 -3.29
CA LYS A 65 -5.23 -22.41 -3.21
C LYS A 65 -6.23 -22.52 -2.07
N GLU A 66 -7.23 -23.37 -2.27
CA GLU A 66 -8.12 -23.79 -1.20
C GLU A 66 -7.34 -24.55 -0.12
N VAL A 67 -7.67 -24.27 1.14
CA VAL A 67 -7.06 -24.96 2.27
C VAL A 67 -7.54 -26.39 2.30
N SER A 68 -6.61 -27.33 2.19
CA SER A 68 -6.91 -28.76 2.20
C SER A 68 -7.13 -29.30 3.62
N GLU A 69 -7.87 -30.40 3.74
CA GLU A 69 -8.00 -31.16 5.00
C GLU A 69 -6.64 -31.46 5.63
N MET A 70 -5.70 -31.91 4.79
CA MET A 70 -4.37 -32.32 5.21
C MET A 70 -3.59 -31.15 5.81
N GLU A 71 -3.72 -29.94 5.24
CA GLU A 71 -3.11 -28.74 5.80
C GLU A 71 -3.68 -28.37 7.17
N ILE A 72 -5.01 -28.40 7.32
CA ILE A 72 -5.67 -28.11 8.61
C ILE A 72 -5.22 -29.13 9.65
N ARG A 73 -5.22 -30.42 9.30
CA ARG A 73 -4.79 -31.49 10.19
C ARG A 73 -3.34 -31.31 10.59
N ASN A 74 -2.43 -31.14 9.63
CA ASN A 74 -1.01 -30.98 9.92
C ASN A 74 -0.74 -29.76 10.78
N ALA A 75 -1.40 -28.63 10.50
CA ALA A 75 -1.28 -27.41 11.29
C ALA A 75 -1.77 -27.63 12.73
N LEU A 76 -2.90 -28.32 12.91
CA LEU A 76 -3.48 -28.59 14.22
C LEU A 76 -2.57 -29.50 15.06
N PHE A 77 -2.11 -30.61 14.49
CA PHE A 77 -1.26 -31.58 15.18
C PHE A 77 0.19 -31.11 15.36
N ALA A 78 0.62 -30.06 14.64
CA ALA A 78 1.90 -29.40 14.88
C ALA A 78 1.86 -28.42 16.07
N MET A 79 0.68 -28.10 16.61
CA MET A 79 0.57 -27.20 17.75
C MET A 79 1.10 -27.85 19.02
N LYS A 80 1.94 -27.12 19.77
CA LYS A 80 2.48 -27.57 21.05
C LYS A 80 1.37 -27.69 22.10
N GLU A 81 1.29 -28.87 22.73
CA GLU A 81 0.40 -29.21 23.84
C GLU A 81 0.70 -28.40 25.12
N GLY A 82 -0.27 -28.37 26.03
CA GLY A 82 -0.11 -27.74 27.35
C GLY A 82 -0.07 -26.21 27.34
N LYS A 83 -0.49 -25.57 26.24
CA LYS A 83 -0.71 -24.12 26.19
C LYS A 83 -2.03 -23.75 26.86
N SER A 84 -2.07 -22.59 27.51
CA SER A 84 -3.30 -22.02 28.06
C SER A 84 -4.37 -21.84 26.96
N PRO A 85 -5.66 -22.01 27.30
CA PRO A 85 -6.75 -21.86 26.34
C PRO A 85 -6.85 -20.43 25.80
N GLY A 86 -7.39 -20.29 24.59
CA GLY A 86 -7.69 -19.00 23.98
C GLY A 86 -8.94 -18.34 24.56
N PRO A 87 -9.42 -17.24 23.96
CA PRO A 87 -10.70 -16.61 24.30
C PRO A 87 -11.91 -17.55 24.17
N ASP A 88 -11.77 -18.64 23.41
CA ASP A 88 -12.76 -19.72 23.27
C ASP A 88 -12.81 -20.69 24.46
N GLY A 89 -11.83 -20.66 25.36
CA GLY A 89 -11.77 -21.50 26.54
C GLY A 89 -11.28 -22.94 26.29
N PHE A 90 -10.88 -23.30 25.06
CA PHE A 90 -10.43 -24.65 24.73
C PHE A 90 -8.91 -24.72 24.51
N THR A 91 -8.30 -25.83 24.91
CA THR A 91 -6.89 -26.11 24.63
C THR A 91 -6.74 -26.85 23.30
N VAL A 92 -5.50 -26.91 22.77
CA VAL A 92 -5.18 -27.71 21.56
C VAL A 92 -5.67 -29.15 21.69
N ASP A 93 -5.55 -29.74 22.88
CA ASP A 93 -5.98 -31.11 23.18
C ASP A 93 -7.47 -31.35 22.89
N PHE A 94 -8.32 -30.34 23.07
CA PHE A 94 -9.74 -30.46 22.72
C PHE A 94 -9.90 -30.67 21.21
N TYR A 95 -9.24 -29.85 20.40
CA TYR A 95 -9.37 -29.92 18.95
C TYR A 95 -8.75 -31.19 18.38
N THR A 96 -7.58 -31.61 18.88
CA THR A 96 -6.93 -32.85 18.40
C THR A 96 -7.75 -34.10 18.76
N ARG A 97 -8.38 -34.14 19.95
CA ARG A 97 -9.25 -35.25 20.36
C ARG A 97 -10.59 -35.32 19.63
N ASN A 98 -11.10 -34.17 19.19
CA ASN A 98 -12.41 -34.07 18.52
C ASN A 98 -12.29 -33.82 17.01
N TRP A 99 -11.12 -34.12 16.42
CA TRP A 99 -10.83 -33.86 15.01
C TRP A 99 -11.91 -34.39 14.06
N GLU A 100 -12.35 -35.64 14.24
CA GLU A 100 -13.35 -36.28 13.36
C GLU A 100 -14.67 -35.50 13.32
N SER A 101 -15.16 -35.04 14.47
CA SER A 101 -16.41 -34.27 14.57
C SER A 101 -16.26 -32.85 14.00
N LEU A 102 -15.12 -32.21 14.25
CA LEU A 102 -14.82 -30.88 13.70
C LEU A 102 -14.69 -30.93 12.19
N TYR A 103 -13.94 -31.90 11.68
CA TYR A 103 -13.71 -32.07 10.26
C TYR A 103 -15.00 -32.38 9.51
N SER A 104 -15.85 -33.27 10.04
CA SER A 104 -17.16 -33.56 9.44
C SER A 104 -18.01 -32.30 9.26
N THR A 105 -18.00 -31.40 10.25
CA THR A 105 -18.71 -30.11 10.18
C THR A 105 -18.09 -29.17 9.15
N LEU A 106 -16.76 -29.09 9.11
CA LEU A 106 -16.03 -28.25 8.14
C LEU A 106 -16.22 -28.75 6.70
N ALA A 107 -16.17 -30.06 6.48
CA ALA A 107 -16.38 -30.68 5.18
C ALA A 107 -17.80 -30.43 4.67
N ALA A 108 -18.81 -30.53 5.54
CA ALA A 108 -20.19 -30.18 5.19
C ALA A 108 -20.32 -28.71 4.80
N PHE A 109 -19.65 -27.80 5.51
CA PHE A 109 -19.66 -26.36 5.18
C PHE A 109 -18.96 -26.07 3.84
N ALA A 110 -17.83 -26.73 3.56
CA ALA A 110 -17.12 -26.60 2.30
C ALA A 110 -18.00 -27.08 1.12
N ALA A 111 -18.65 -28.24 1.26
CA ALA A 111 -19.51 -28.81 0.23
C ALA A 111 -20.77 -27.98 -0.09
N LEU A 112 -21.20 -27.11 0.83
CA LEU A 112 -22.35 -26.21 0.63
C LEU A 112 -21.99 -24.91 -0.13
N ASN A 113 -20.70 -24.57 -0.18
CA ASN A 113 -20.21 -23.32 -0.75
C ASN A 113 -19.32 -23.51 -1.99
N ALA A 114 -19.15 -24.77 -2.43
CA ALA A 114 -18.44 -25.16 -3.66
C ALA A 114 -19.42 -25.32 -4.82
#